data_AF-A0A5C7J506-F1
#
_entry.id   AF-A0A5C7J506-F1
#
_cell.length_a   1.000
_cell.length_b   1.000
_cell.length_c   1.000
_cell.angle_alpha   90.00
_cell.angle_beta   90.00
_cell.angle_gamma   90.00
#
_symmetry.space_group_name_H-M   'P 1'
#
loop_
_entity.id
_entity.type
_entity.pdbx_description
1 polymer ?
#
loop_
_entity_poly.entity_id
_entity_poly.type
_entity_poly.pdbx_seq_one_letter_code
_entity_poly.pdbx_strand_id
1 'polypeptide(L)'
;MPHNMGFDEALVLLKQGHKLSRVQFRDTCYISVQVPDENSKMSVPYLYMTKKIHKDTTNEKVINFPFDPSCESIFAEDWYVVDSPAF
;
A
#
# COMPACT_ATOMS: atom_id res chain seq x y z
N MET A 1 18.08 6.47 -2.93
CA MET A 1 16.66 6.83 -2.79
C MET A 1 15.85 5.74 -3.48
N PRO A 2 14.69 5.33 -2.96
CA PRO A 2 13.82 4.43 -3.71
C PRO A 2 13.55 5.04 -5.09
N HIS A 3 13.43 4.19 -6.11
CA HIS A 3 13.01 4.63 -7.43
C HIS A 3 11.55 5.05 -7.31
N ASN A 4 11.28 6.33 -7.54
CA ASN A 4 9.93 6.86 -7.53
C ASN A 4 9.27 6.64 -8.89
N MET A 5 7.96 6.39 -8.88
CA MET A 5 7.16 6.11 -10.07
C MET A 5 5.79 6.79 -10.01
N GLY A 6 5.14 6.86 -11.17
CA GLY A 6 3.75 7.25 -11.32
C GLY A 6 2.77 6.18 -10.81
N PHE A 7 1.51 6.56 -10.59
CA PHE A 7 0.50 5.63 -10.09
C PHE A 7 0.15 4.52 -11.09
N ASP A 8 0.34 4.74 -12.39
CA ASP A 8 0.14 3.75 -13.45
C ASP A 8 1.11 2.57 -13.32
N GLU A 9 2.40 2.85 -13.11
CA GLU A 9 3.41 1.83 -12.82
C GLU A 9 3.16 1.19 -11.45
N ALA A 10 2.86 2.01 -10.44
CA ALA A 10 2.53 1.51 -9.10
C ALA A 10 1.34 0.53 -9.13
N LEU A 11 0.31 0.79 -9.94
CA LEU A 11 -0.85 -0.08 -10.09
C LEU A 11 -0.50 -1.42 -10.75
N VAL A 12 0.46 -1.44 -11.68
CA VAL A 12 0.98 -2.70 -12.25
C VAL A 12 1.66 -3.53 -11.16
N LEU A 13 2.53 -2.92 -10.37
CA LEU A 13 3.24 -3.61 -9.28
C LEU A 13 2.28 -4.07 -8.16
N LEU A 14 1.27 -3.26 -7.84
CA LEU A 14 0.21 -3.62 -6.89
C LEU A 14 -0.54 -4.88 -7.33
N LYS A 15 -0.88 -5.00 -8.62
CA LYS A 15 -1.51 -6.20 -9.19
C LYS A 15 -0.61 -7.43 -9.15
N GLN A 16 0.71 -7.24 -9.08
CA GLN A 16 1.70 -8.31 -8.91
C GLN A 16 1.92 -8.69 -7.43
N GLY A 17 1.21 -8.04 -6.50
CA GLY A 17 1.27 -8.34 -5.07
C GLY A 17 2.28 -7.49 -4.29
N HIS A 18 2.92 -6.50 -4.92
CA HIS A 18 3.81 -5.59 -4.22
C HIS A 18 3.04 -4.61 -3.33
N LYS A 19 3.70 -4.16 -2.26
CA LYS A 19 3.25 -3.08 -1.37
C LYS A 19 3.88 -1.77 -1.80
N LEU A 20 3.06 -0.75 -1.97
CA LEU A 20 3.47 0.57 -2.47
C LEU A 20 3.17 1.64 -1.43
N SER A 21 4.03 2.63 -1.29
CA SER A 21 3.77 3.82 -0.48
C SER A 21 4.09 5.09 -1.26
N ARG A 22 3.70 6.24 -0.71
CA ARG A 22 4.04 7.56 -1.24
C ARG A 22 5.02 8.23 -0.32
N VAL A 23 5.91 9.06 -0.86
CA VAL A 23 6.84 9.87 -0.04
C VAL A 23 6.05 10.71 0.98
N GLN A 24 4.89 11.25 0.57
CA GLN A 24 3.99 11.99 1.47
C GLN A 24 3.38 11.17 2.61
N PHE A 25 3.36 9.83 2.54
CA PHE A 25 2.90 8.96 3.63
C PHE A 25 3.94 8.84 4.76
N ARG A 26 5.18 9.29 4.54
CA ARG A 26 6.24 9.35 5.56
C ARG A 26 6.46 8.01 6.27
N ASP A 27 6.43 6.92 5.51
CA ASP A 27 6.60 5.53 6.00
C ASP A 27 5.58 5.07 7.07
N THR A 28 4.49 5.82 7.27
CA THR A 28 3.45 5.48 8.26
C THR A 28 2.41 4.51 7.73
N CYS A 29 2.29 4.40 6.40
CA CYS A 29 1.36 3.48 5.75
C CYS A 29 1.85 3.06 4.36
N TYR A 30 1.22 2.01 3.84
CA TYR A 30 1.37 1.54 2.47
C TYR A 30 0.03 1.01 1.97
N ILE A 31 -0.10 0.84 0.66
CA ILE A 31 -1.26 0.24 0.01
C ILE A 31 -0.91 -1.12 -0.59
N SER A 32 -1.92 -1.95 -0.73
CA SER A 32 -1.84 -3.28 -1.33
C SER A 32 -3.14 -3.62 -2.04
N VAL A 33 -3.08 -4.58 -2.97
CA VAL A 33 -4.28 -5.17 -3.58
C VAL A 33 -4.63 -6.44 -2.84
N GLN A 34 -5.89 -6.59 -2.49
CA GLN A 34 -6.47 -7.90 -2.16
C GLN A 34 -7.24 -8.39 -3.39
N VAL A 35 -6.94 -9.62 -3.84
CA VAL A 35 -7.74 -10.36 -4.82
C VAL A 35 -8.51 -11.44 -4.05
N PRO A 36 -9.82 -11.65 -4.31
CA PRO A 36 -10.60 -12.63 -3.56
C PRO A 36 -10.00 -14.05 -3.64
N ASP A 37 -9.87 -14.68 -2.47
CA ASP A 37 -9.49 -16.07 -2.24
C ASP A 37 -10.46 -16.73 -1.24
N GLU A 38 -10.20 -17.98 -0.85
CA GLU A 38 -11.03 -18.74 0.09
C GLU A 38 -11.18 -18.06 1.47
N ASN A 39 -10.28 -17.13 1.82
CA ASN A 39 -10.26 -16.43 3.10
C ASN A 39 -10.75 -14.98 2.99
N SER A 40 -11.14 -14.53 1.79
CA SER A 40 -11.48 -13.14 1.53
C SER A 40 -12.89 -12.80 1.95
N LYS A 41 -13.05 -11.64 2.63
CA LYS A 41 -14.37 -11.11 2.99
C LYS A 41 -15.10 -10.44 1.83
N MET A 42 -14.36 -9.89 0.87
CA MET A 42 -14.92 -9.20 -0.30
C MET A 42 -14.89 -10.11 -1.52
N SER A 43 -15.87 -9.96 -2.41
CA SER A 43 -16.05 -10.76 -3.62
C SER A 43 -15.45 -10.16 -4.88
N VAL A 44 -14.84 -8.97 -4.79
CA VAL A 44 -14.18 -8.27 -5.91
C VAL A 44 -12.79 -7.80 -5.48
N PRO A 45 -11.82 -7.66 -6.40
CA PRO A 45 -10.52 -7.07 -6.08
C PRO A 45 -10.65 -5.63 -5.58
N TYR A 46 -9.84 -5.26 -4.58
CA TYR A 46 -9.86 -3.91 -4.01
C TYR A 46 -8.48 -3.48 -3.51
N LEU A 47 -8.28 -2.16 -3.48
CA LEU A 47 -7.16 -1.54 -2.81
C LEU A 47 -7.49 -1.33 -1.34
N TYR A 48 -6.52 -1.60 -0.47
CA TYR A 48 -6.58 -1.25 0.94
C TYR A 48 -5.27 -0.63 1.39
N MET A 49 -5.35 0.16 2.45
CA MET A 49 -4.22 0.76 3.11
C MET A 49 -3.97 0.08 4.44
N THR A 50 -2.71 -0.25 4.71
CA THR A 50 -2.23 -0.65 6.02
C THR A 50 -1.53 0.54 6.68
N LYS A 51 -2.05 1.01 7.81
CA LYS A 51 -1.43 2.07 8.61
C LYS A 51 -0.80 1.49 9.87
N LYS A 52 0.46 1.85 10.10
CA LYS A 52 1.21 1.56 11.31
C LYS A 52 0.74 2.49 12.43
N ILE A 53 0.35 1.93 13.56
CA ILE A 53 0.02 2.67 14.77
C ILE A 53 1.13 2.39 15.79
N HIS A 54 1.99 3.38 15.98
CA HIS A 54 2.90 3.38 17.12
C HIS A 54 2.08 3.65 18.38
N LYS A 55 1.87 2.62 19.19
CA LYS A 55 1.55 2.79 20.61
C LYS A 55 2.88 2.79 21.37
N ASP A 56 2.96 3.52 22.47
CA ASP A 56 4.16 3.74 23.30
C ASP A 56 4.85 2.49 23.90
N THR A 57 4.59 1.30 23.38
CA THR A 57 5.19 0.04 23.83
C THR A 57 5.42 -0.89 22.64
N THR A 58 6.40 -1.78 22.81
CA THR A 58 7.05 -2.75 21.91
C THR A 58 6.22 -3.54 20.88
N ASN A 59 4.92 -3.31 20.74
CA ASN A 59 4.04 -3.99 19.79
C ASN A 59 3.50 -3.03 18.73
N GLU A 60 4.03 -3.13 17.51
CA GLU A 60 3.50 -2.44 16.34
C GLU A 60 2.09 -2.99 16.04
N LYS A 61 1.07 -2.14 16.14
CA LYS A 61 -0.29 -2.49 15.72
C LYS A 61 -0.54 -1.92 14.35
N VAL A 62 -1.10 -2.73 13.46
CA VAL A 62 -1.54 -2.28 12.14
C VAL A 62 -3.07 -2.20 12.07
N ILE A 63 -3.59 -1.25 11.29
CA ILE A 63 -4.99 -1.20 10.89
C ILE A 63 -5.07 -1.25 9.37
N ASN A 64 -6.07 -1.98 8.86
CA ASN A 64 -6.38 -2.08 7.44
C ASN A 64 -7.72 -1.41 7.16
N PHE A 65 -7.79 -0.60 6.12
CA PHE A 65 -9.03 0.07 5.69
C PHE A 65 -9.05 0.24 4.17
N PRO A 66 -10.23 0.38 3.55
CA PRO A 66 -10.34 0.60 2.11
C PRO A 66 -9.52 1.83 1.66
N PHE A 67 -8.86 1.72 0.52
CA PHE A 67 -8.12 2.84 -0.07
C PHE A 67 -8.80 3.29 -1.36
N ASP A 68 -9.23 4.55 -1.36
CA ASP A 68 -9.75 5.24 -2.54
C ASP A 68 -8.76 6.37 -2.88
N PRO A 69 -7.99 6.26 -3.97
CA PRO A 69 -6.97 7.26 -4.29
C PRO A 69 -7.61 8.58 -4.70
N SER A 70 -7.21 9.67 -4.06
CA SER A 70 -7.56 11.02 -4.51
C SER A 70 -6.94 11.31 -5.88
N CYS A 71 -7.47 12.29 -6.61
CA CYS A 71 -6.85 12.77 -7.85
C CYS A 71 -5.36 13.13 -7.64
N GLU A 72 -5.03 13.79 -6.52
CA GLU A 72 -3.64 14.10 -6.18
C GLU A 72 -2.77 12.84 -6.10
N SER A 73 -3.29 11.75 -5.54
CA SER A 73 -2.56 10.48 -5.43
C SER A 73 -2.40 9.79 -6.78
N ILE A 74 -3.42 9.88 -7.66
CA ILE A 74 -3.37 9.32 -9.01
C ILE A 74 -2.33 10.04 -9.88
N PHE A 75 -2.22 11.36 -9.76
CA PHE A 75 -1.26 12.19 -10.51
C PHE A 75 0.11 12.32 -9.82
N ALA A 76 0.33 11.61 -8.72
CA ALA A 76 1.60 11.69 -8.01
C ALA A 76 2.67 10.80 -8.66
N GLU A 77 3.89 11.33 -8.71
CA GLU A 77 5.11 10.67 -9.21
C GLU A 77 6.03 10.27 -8.05
N ASP A 78 5.47 10.08 -6.85
CA ASP A 78 6.20 9.84 -5.61
C ASP A 78 5.90 8.47 -4.99
N TRP A 79 5.42 7.53 -5.79
CA TRP A 79 5.17 6.16 -5.36
C TRP A 79 6.46 5.33 -5.34
N TYR A 80 6.58 4.42 -4.37
CA TYR A 80 7.71 3.48 -4.28
C TYR A 80 7.32 2.16 -3.63
N VAL A 81 8.07 1.09 -3.94
CA VAL A 81 7.90 -0.24 -3.35
C VAL A 81 8.44 -0.27 -1.92
N VAL A 82 7.63 -0.81 -1.00
CA VAL A 82 7.97 -0.98 0.43
C VAL A 82 8.45 -2.40 0.74
N ASP A 83 8.16 -3.36 -0.13
CA ASP A 83 8.68 -4.72 0.00
C ASP A 83 10.20 -4.73 -0.25
N SER A 84 10.99 -4.73 0.82
CA SER A 84 12.30 -5.38 0.75
C SER A 84 12.08 -6.88 0.53
N PRO A 85 12.90 -7.54 -0.30
CA PRO A 85 12.75 -8.96 -0.58
C PRO A 85 12.87 -9.73 0.74
N ALA A 86 11.78 -10.39 1.13
CA ALA A 86 11.87 -11.50 2.05
C ALA A 86 12.62 -12.61 1.29
N PHE A 87 13.92 -12.75 1.58
CA PHE A 87 14.68 -13.94 1.23
C PHE A 87 14.12 -15.15 1.97
#